data_AF-A0A5M7BZ23-F1
#
_entry.id   AF-A0A5M7BZ23-F1
#
_cell.length_a   1.000
_cell.length_b   1.000
_cell.length_c   1.000
_cell.angle_alpha   90.00
_cell.angle_beta   90.00
_cell.angle_gamma   90.00
#
_symmetry.space_group_name_H-M   'P 1'
#
loop_
_entity.id
_entity.type
_entity.pdbx_description
1 polymer ?
#
loop_
_entity_poly.entity_id
_entity_poly.type
_entity_poly.pdbx_seq_one_letter_code
_entity_poly.pdbx_strand_id
1 'polypeptide(L)'
;MSQFAVKPAALRSHSEYLSELAGKVSAAADKASGVSFGVDSFGLVGQMFATQARETSQQAAEQIRTFSQNTDLLGEAVSACAADYEGDDQRNADSIGKIEV
;
A
#
# COMPACT_ATOMS: atom_id res chain seq x y z
N MET A 1 15.15 -22.17 -17.68
CA MET A 1 14.49 -20.89 -17.34
C MET A 1 15.14 -20.31 -16.08
N SER A 2 16.39 -19.88 -16.13
CA SER A 2 17.11 -19.42 -14.92
C SER A 2 17.70 -18.04 -15.14
N GLN A 3 17.17 -17.03 -14.44
CA GLN A 3 17.99 -16.02 -13.73
C GLN A 3 17.20 -14.93 -12.98
N PHE A 4 15.90 -15.11 -12.69
CA PHE A 4 15.29 -14.31 -11.61
C PHE A 4 15.68 -14.95 -10.27
N ALA A 5 16.83 -14.56 -9.73
CA ALA A 5 17.19 -14.89 -8.35
C ALA A 5 16.37 -13.99 -7.41
N VAL A 6 15.15 -14.43 -7.11
CA VAL A 6 14.28 -13.75 -6.15
C VAL A 6 14.77 -14.08 -4.75
N LYS A 7 15.18 -13.05 -3.99
CA LYS A 7 15.61 -13.21 -2.60
C LYS A 7 14.42 -12.95 -1.68
N PRO A 8 13.99 -13.91 -0.85
CA PRO A 8 12.89 -13.70 0.10
C PRO A 8 13.09 -12.47 0.99
N ALA A 9 14.33 -12.20 1.42
CA ALA A 9 14.66 -11.00 2.18
C ALA A 9 14.37 -9.69 1.43
N ALA A 10 14.58 -9.66 0.11
CA ALA A 10 14.27 -8.49 -0.72
C ALA A 10 12.75 -8.30 -0.87
N LEU A 11 11.99 -9.40 -0.99
CA LEU A 11 10.53 -9.35 -1.00
C LEU A 11 9.98 -8.82 0.33
N ARG A 12 10.48 -9.29 1.48
CA ARG A 12 10.08 -8.76 2.80
C ARG A 12 10.36 -7.27 2.96
N SER A 13 11.56 -6.84 2.58
CA SER A 13 11.91 -5.41 2.62
C SER A 13 10.98 -4.59 1.71
N HIS A 14 10.58 -5.15 0.57
CA HIS A 14 9.62 -4.48 -0.31
C HIS A 14 8.21 -4.44 0.27
N SER A 15 7.73 -5.51 0.92
CA SER A 15 6.42 -5.48 1.59
C SER A 15 6.38 -4.46 2.73
N GLU A 16 7.45 -4.38 3.54
CA GLU A 16 7.59 -3.38 4.60
C GLU A 16 7.53 -1.96 4.04
N TYR A 17 8.24 -1.70 2.94
CA TYR A 17 8.19 -0.41 2.25
C TYR A 17 6.77 -0.07 1.76
N LEU A 18 6.05 -1.04 1.19
CA LEU A 18 4.69 -0.84 0.70
C LEU A 18 3.73 -0.49 1.84
N SER A 19 3.82 -1.19 2.97
CA SER A 19 3.02 -0.87 4.16
C SER A 19 3.35 0.51 4.74
N GLU A 20 4.64 0.89 4.77
CA GLU A 20 5.03 2.23 5.21
C GLU A 20 4.49 3.32 4.26
N LEU A 21 4.55 3.08 2.96
CA LEU A 21 4.03 3.98 1.94
C LEU A 21 2.50 4.13 2.07
N ALA A 22 1.76 3.04 2.20
CA ALA A 22 0.32 3.05 2.44
C ALA A 22 -0.03 3.87 3.68
N GLY A 23 0.64 3.63 4.81
CA GLY A 23 0.45 4.40 6.03
C GLY A 23 0.67 5.90 5.86
N LYS A 24 1.73 6.31 5.16
CA LYS A 24 2.01 7.73 4.86
C LYS A 24 0.93 8.36 3.98
N VAL A 25 0.48 7.62 2.96
CA VAL A 25 -0.53 8.09 2.00
C VAL A 25 -1.90 8.23 2.67
N SER A 26 -2.29 7.26 3.49
CA SER A 26 -3.50 7.32 4.31
C SER A 26 -3.49 8.51 5.27
N ALA A 27 -2.38 8.73 6.00
CA ALA A 27 -2.23 9.87 6.89
C ALA A 27 -2.30 11.23 6.16
N ALA A 28 -1.83 11.30 4.92
CA ALA A 28 -1.96 12.50 4.09
C ALA A 28 -3.42 12.74 3.66
N ALA A 29 -4.15 11.69 3.29
CA ALA A 29 -5.57 11.77 2.95
C ALA A 29 -6.41 12.27 4.12
N ASP A 30 -6.15 11.75 5.33
CA ASP A 30 -6.90 12.16 6.52
C ASP A 30 -6.67 13.63 6.85
N LYS A 31 -5.43 14.13 6.73
CA LYS A 31 -5.13 15.56 6.88
C LYS A 31 -5.83 16.42 5.82
N ALA A 32 -5.86 15.97 4.57
CA ALA A 32 -6.53 16.68 3.48
C ALA A 32 -8.06 16.73 3.66
N SER A 33 -8.65 15.67 4.22
CA SER A 33 -10.08 15.60 4.51
C SER A 33 -10.54 16.56 5.63
N GLY A 34 -9.61 17.02 6.48
CA GLY A 34 -9.87 17.98 7.56
C GLY A 34 -9.91 19.45 7.13
N VAL A 35 -9.65 19.76 5.85
CA VAL A 35 -9.69 21.14 5.36
C VAL A 35 -11.15 21.62 5.28
N SER A 36 -11.49 22.67 6.03
CA SER A 36 -12.82 23.26 6.04
C SER A 36 -13.01 24.22 4.86
N PHE A 37 -13.82 23.81 3.89
CA PHE A 37 -14.27 24.65 2.78
C PHE A 37 -15.59 25.34 3.16
N GLY A 38 -15.53 26.23 4.16
CA GLY A 38 -16.68 26.97 4.68
C GLY A 38 -16.78 28.41 4.21
N VAL A 39 -17.84 29.10 4.64
CA VAL A 39 -18.05 30.55 4.39
C VAL A 39 -16.91 31.38 4.98
N ASP A 40 -16.30 30.91 6.06
CA ASP A 40 -15.14 31.54 6.70
C ASP A 40 -13.88 31.48 5.83
N SER A 41 -13.76 30.48 4.94
CA SER A 41 -12.60 30.26 4.07
C SER A 41 -12.74 30.96 2.70
N PHE A 42 -13.96 31.08 2.17
CA PHE A 42 -14.21 31.57 0.80
C PHE A 42 -15.12 32.81 0.72
N GLY A 43 -15.68 33.28 1.84
CA GLY A 43 -16.68 34.35 1.87
C GLY A 43 -18.01 33.96 1.20
N LEU A 44 -18.98 34.89 1.23
CA LEU A 44 -20.33 34.67 0.68
C LEU A 44 -20.31 34.39 -0.84
N VAL A 45 -19.41 35.05 -1.57
CA VAL A 45 -19.27 34.92 -3.04
C VAL A 45 -18.60 33.62 -3.44
N GLY A 46 -17.66 33.12 -2.62
CA GLY A 46 -16.92 31.90 -2.91
C GLY A 46 -17.62 30.61 -2.47
N GLN A 47 -18.84 30.68 -1.90
CA GLN A 47 -19.58 29.49 -1.46
C GLN A 47 -19.84 28.47 -2.58
N MET A 48 -20.10 28.92 -3.81
CA MET A 48 -20.30 28.00 -4.93
C MET A 48 -19.03 27.19 -5.23
N PHE A 49 -17.86 27.84 -5.15
CA PHE A 49 -16.57 27.16 -5.28
C PHE A 49 -16.26 26.27 -4.08
N ALA A 50 -16.73 26.65 -2.89
CA ALA A 50 -16.56 25.87 -1.67
C ALA A 50 -17.28 24.51 -1.74
N THR A 51 -18.50 24.46 -2.32
CA THR A 51 -19.22 23.20 -2.53
C THR A 51 -18.47 22.28 -3.50
N GLN A 52 -18.08 22.78 -4.67
CA GLN A 52 -17.34 22.00 -5.67
C GLN A 52 -15.98 21.54 -5.13
N ALA A 53 -15.24 22.42 -4.45
CA ALA A 53 -13.96 22.10 -3.84
C ALA A 53 -14.09 21.02 -2.75
N ARG A 54 -15.18 21.06 -1.97
CA ARG A 54 -15.48 20.05 -0.96
C ARG A 54 -15.75 18.68 -1.59
N GLU A 55 -16.60 18.62 -2.62
CA GLU A 55 -16.90 17.37 -3.33
C GLU A 55 -15.66 16.77 -3.98
N THR A 56 -14.88 17.58 -4.70
CA THR A 56 -13.64 17.13 -5.34
C THR A 56 -12.62 16.67 -4.30
N SER A 57 -12.49 17.37 -3.16
CA SER A 57 -11.58 16.97 -2.08
C SER A 57 -12.01 15.66 -1.42
N GLN A 58 -13.32 15.45 -1.24
CA GLN A 58 -13.84 14.18 -0.70
C GLN A 58 -13.60 13.02 -1.66
N GLN A 59 -13.84 13.20 -2.96
CA GLN A 59 -13.54 12.18 -3.98
C GLN A 59 -12.05 11.85 -4.04
N ALA A 60 -11.18 12.86 -3.99
CA ALA A 60 -9.73 12.66 -3.97
C ALA A 60 -9.30 11.90 -2.70
N ALA A 61 -9.83 12.26 -1.52
CA ALA A 61 -9.54 11.55 -0.28
C ALA A 61 -9.94 10.06 -0.36
N GLU A 62 -11.09 9.75 -0.96
CA GLU A 62 -11.55 8.37 -1.13
C GLU A 62 -10.67 7.56 -2.09
N GLN A 63 -10.26 8.16 -3.20
CA GLN A 63 -9.32 7.53 -4.14
C GLN A 63 -7.97 7.26 -3.48
N ILE A 64 -7.48 8.19 -2.66
CA ILE A 64 -6.23 8.02 -1.93
C ILE A 64 -6.35 6.91 -0.87
N ARG A 65 -7.49 6.79 -0.17
CA ARG A 65 -7.75 5.67 0.74
C ARG A 65 -7.76 4.33 0.02
N THR A 66 -8.46 4.26 -1.11
CA THR A 66 -8.49 3.05 -1.94
C THR A 66 -7.09 2.66 -2.41
N PHE A 67 -6.28 3.64 -2.84
CA PHE A 67 -4.89 3.41 -3.24
C PHE A 67 -4.04 2.87 -2.08
N SER A 68 -4.19 3.44 -0.87
CA SER A 68 -3.50 2.96 0.32
C SER A 68 -3.85 1.49 0.62
N GLN A 69 -5.15 1.15 0.61
CA GLN A 69 -5.60 -0.23 0.84
C GLN A 69 -5.04 -1.20 -0.19
N ASN A 70 -5.06 -0.83 -1.47
CA ASN A 70 -4.49 -1.66 -2.53
C ASN A 70 -2.98 -1.85 -2.38
N THR A 71 -2.29 -0.83 -1.86
CA THR A 71 -0.84 -0.89 -1.60
C THR A 71 -0.53 -1.84 -0.44
N ASP A 72 -1.35 -1.82 0.62
CA ASP A 72 -1.23 -2.78 1.72
C ASP A 72 -1.48 -4.23 1.25
N LEU A 73 -2.55 -4.47 0.47
CA LEU A 73 -2.84 -5.78 -0.11
C LEU A 73 -1.70 -6.29 -1.00
N LEU A 74 -1.06 -5.39 -1.77
CA LEU A 74 0.12 -5.75 -2.54
C LEU A 74 1.30 -6.13 -1.63
N GLY A 75 1.52 -5.39 -0.53
CA GLY A 75 2.51 -5.73 0.47
C GLY A 75 2.29 -7.12 1.07
N GLU A 76 1.04 -7.46 1.42
CA GLU A 76 0.66 -8.79 1.91
C GLU A 76 0.97 -9.89 0.88
N ALA A 77 0.61 -9.67 -0.39
CA ALA A 77 0.88 -10.63 -1.46
C ALA A 77 2.39 -10.85 -1.69
N VAL A 78 3.20 -9.77 -1.61
CA VAL A 78 4.67 -9.85 -1.72
C VAL A 78 5.26 -10.62 -0.53
N SER A 79 4.75 -10.39 0.67
CA SER A 79 5.17 -11.12 1.87
C SER A 79 4.79 -12.61 1.79
N ALA A 80 3.59 -12.93 1.33
CA ALA A 80 3.15 -14.31 1.09
C ALA A 80 4.06 -15.02 0.07
N CYS A 81 4.38 -14.33 -1.04
CA CYS A 81 5.31 -14.85 -2.03
C CYS A 81 6.70 -15.14 -1.44
N ALA A 82 7.20 -14.29 -0.54
CA ALA A 82 8.46 -14.55 0.16
C ALA A 82 8.41 -15.83 1.02
N ALA A 83 7.30 -16.04 1.73
CA ALA A 83 7.08 -17.24 2.54
C ALA A 83 6.99 -18.51 1.69
N ASP A 84 6.35 -18.44 0.51
CA ASP A 84 6.28 -19.55 -0.43
C ASP A 84 7.67 -19.97 -0.93
N TYR A 85 8.51 -19.00 -1.32
CA TYR A 85 9.89 -19.28 -1.74
C TYR A 85 10.71 -19.97 -0.64
N GLU A 86 10.61 -19.51 0.61
CA GLU A 86 11.32 -20.16 1.73
C GLU A 86 10.77 -21.55 2.05
N GLY A 87 9.45 -21.72 1.96
CA GLY A 87 8.81 -23.02 2.12
C GLY A 87 9.25 -24.03 1.04
N ASP A 88 9.38 -23.57 -0.21
CA ASP A 88 9.90 -24.39 -1.31
C ASP A 88 11.37 -24.74 -1.12
N ASP A 89 12.21 -23.78 -0.74
CA ASP A 89 13.62 -24.01 -0.46
C ASP A 89 13.81 -25.00 0.69
N GLN A 90 13.03 -24.89 1.77
CA GLN A 90 13.09 -25.84 2.88
C GLN A 90 12.63 -27.25 2.45
N ARG A 91 11.53 -27.36 1.70
CA ARG A 91 11.05 -28.66 1.20
C ARG A 91 12.06 -29.33 0.26
N ASN A 92 12.73 -28.53 -0.56
CA ASN A 92 13.79 -29.01 -1.45
C ASN A 92 15.00 -29.49 -0.64
N ALA A 93 15.46 -28.72 0.35
CA ALA A 93 16.55 -29.11 1.24
C ALA A 93 16.23 -30.41 1.99
N ASP A 94 15.03 -30.54 2.55
CA ASP A 94 14.57 -31.75 3.25
C ASP A 94 14.50 -32.96 2.31
N SER A 95 14.10 -32.76 1.06
CA SER A 95 14.00 -33.84 0.07
C SER A 95 15.37 -34.30 -0.41
N ILE A 96 16.32 -33.38 -0.61
CA ILE A 96 17.71 -33.69 -0.98
C ILE A 96 18.44 -34.38 0.18
N GLY A 97 18.27 -33.90 1.41
CA GLY A 97 18.85 -34.53 2.60
C GLY A 97 18.35 -35.96 2.87
N LYS A 98 17.19 -36.34 2.29
CA LYS A 98 16.67 -37.72 2.33
C LYS A 98 17.22 -38.62 1.21
N ILE A 99 17.89 -38.06 0.20
CA ILE A 99 18.52 -38.80 -0.91
C ILE A 99 19.96 -39.19 -0.56
N GLU A 100 20.62 -38.47 0.36
CA GLU A 100 21.88 -38.92 0.98
C GLU A 100 21.64 -40.04 2.01
N VAL A 101 21.27 -41.24 1.53
CA VAL A 101 21.34 -42.52 2.26
C VAL A 101 21.74 -43.63 1.29
#